data_AF-A0A939UKM9-F1
#
_entry.id   AF-A0A939UKM9-F1
#
_cell.length_a   1.000
_cell.length_b   1.000
_cell.length_c   1.000
_cell.angle_alpha   90.00
_cell.angle_beta   90.00
_cell.angle_gamma   90.00
#
_symmetry.space_group_name_H-M   'P 1'
#
loop_
_entity.id
_entity.type
_entity.pdbx_description
1 polymer ?
#
loop_
_entity_poly.entity_id
_entity_poly.type
_entity_poly.pdbx_seq_one_letter_code
_entity_poly.pdbx_strand_id
1 'polypeptide(L)' 'DLIKSNPQISRKQLCDELGINPSAVQKHIEKLKEQDAIRRVGGAKGGHWEIIKK' A
#
# COMPACT_ATOMS: atom_id res chain seq x y z
N ASP A 1 -8.06 6.32 -0.26
CA ASP A 1 -9.12 5.29 -0.13
C ASP A 1 -8.85 3.96 -0.85
N LEU A 2 -7.83 3.83 -1.70
CA LEU A 2 -7.58 2.60 -2.50
C LEU A 2 -7.21 1.37 -1.68
N ILE A 3 -6.26 1.49 -0.74
CA ILE A 3 -5.90 0.40 0.19
C ILE A 3 -7.10 0.00 1.07
N LYS A 4 -7.97 0.96 1.37
CA LYS A 4 -9.18 0.77 2.19
C LYS A 4 -10.25 -0.01 1.41
N SER A 5 -10.30 0.19 0.10
CA SER A 5 -11.24 -0.50 -0.80
C SER A 5 -10.70 -1.86 -1.26
N ASN A 6 -9.39 -1.99 -1.43
CA ASN A 6 -8.71 -3.22 -1.86
C ASN A 6 -7.45 -3.47 -1.02
N PRO A 7 -7.57 -4.13 0.15
CA PRO A 7 -6.41 -4.44 0.98
C PRO A 7 -5.44 -5.42 0.28
N GLN A 8 -5.87 -6.20 -0.72
CA GLN A 8 -4.96 -7.06 -1.50
C GLN A 8 -4.13 -6.34 -2.57
N ILE A 9 -4.25 -5.01 -2.68
CA ILE A 9 -3.61 -4.27 -3.76
C ILE A 9 -2.09 -4.44 -3.73
N SER A 10 -1.54 -4.92 -4.85
CA SER A 10 -0.10 -5.07 -5.00
C SER A 10 0.56 -3.73 -5.34
N ARG A 11 1.87 -3.58 -5.08
CA ARG A 11 2.61 -2.36 -5.45
C ARG A 11 2.43 -1.96 -6.91
N LYS A 12 2.41 -2.94 -7.83
CA LYS A 12 2.15 -2.70 -9.25
C LYS A 12 0.75 -2.13 -9.49
N GLN A 13 -0.27 -2.72 -8.88
CA GLN A 13 -1.64 -2.19 -8.99
C GLN A 13 -1.77 -0.81 -8.37
N LEU A 14 -1.10 -0.52 -7.25
CA LEU A 14 -1.04 0.85 -6.71
C LEU A 14 -0.45 1.84 -7.71
N CYS A 15 0.61 1.46 -8.45
CA CYS A 15 1.15 2.32 -9.50
C CYS A 15 0.16 2.54 -10.64
N ASP A 16 -0.52 1.48 -11.08
CA ASP A 16 -1.48 1.50 -12.18
C ASP A 16 -2.72 2.32 -11.82
N GLU A 17 -3.29 2.08 -10.64
CA GLU A 17 -4.56 2.65 -10.17
C GLU A 17 -4.40 4.12 -9.73
N LEU A 18 -3.23 4.50 -9.19
CA LEU A 18 -2.90 5.89 -8.89
C LEU A 18 -2.24 6.61 -10.08
N GLY A 19 -1.84 5.90 -11.14
CA GLY A 19 -1.13 6.46 -12.30
C GLY A 19 0.21 7.13 -11.96
N ILE A 20 0.80 6.80 -10.81
CA ILE A 20 2.04 7.41 -10.33
C ILE A 20 3.22 6.46 -10.50
N ASN A 21 4.38 7.07 -10.71
CA ASN A 21 5.63 6.34 -10.92
C ASN A 21 5.92 5.40 -9.72
N PRO A 22 6.41 4.17 -9.94
CA PRO A 22 6.77 3.24 -8.87
C PRO A 22 7.69 3.86 -7.80
N SER A 23 8.60 4.76 -8.18
CA SER A 23 9.46 5.47 -7.23
C SER A 23 8.66 6.42 -6.32
N ALA A 24 7.61 7.06 -6.84
CA ALA A 24 6.72 7.93 -6.06
C ALA A 24 5.78 7.12 -5.16
N VAL A 25 5.27 5.99 -5.65
CA VAL A 25 4.48 5.03 -4.85
C VAL A 25 5.33 4.49 -3.70
N GLN A 26 6.57 4.12 -3.97
CA GLN A 26 7.47 3.60 -2.95
C GLN A 26 7.72 4.65 -1.86
N LYS A 27 8.05 5.89 -2.23
CA LYS A 27 8.16 7.01 -1.27
C LYS A 27 6.88 7.22 -0.45
N HIS A 28 5.71 7.16 -1.07
CA HIS A 28 4.44 7.28 -0.35
C HIS A 28 4.22 6.12 0.61
N ILE A 29 4.44 4.88 0.18
CA ILE A 29 4.31 3.69 1.03
C ILE A 29 5.30 3.74 2.20
N GLU A 30 6.55 4.14 1.95
CA GLU A 30 7.55 4.31 3.01
C GLU A 30 7.11 5.37 4.00
N LYS A 31 6.66 6.54 3.54
CA LYS A 31 6.15 7.59 4.42
C LYS A 31 4.92 7.15 5.22
N LEU A 32 3.99 6.45 4.58
CA LEU A 32 2.81 5.89 5.25
C LEU A 32 3.19 4.79 6.25
N LYS A 33 4.23 3.99 5.96
CA LYS A 33 4.75 2.98 6.88
C LYS A 33 5.47 3.61 8.07
N GLU A 34 6.24 4.68 7.82
CA GLU A 34 6.99 5.45 8.83
C GLU A 34 6.03 6.24 9.74
N GLN A 35 4.89 6.67 9.21
CA GLN A 35 3.81 7.29 9.98
C GLN A 35 2.92 6.27 10.72
N ASP A 36 3.27 4.98 10.68
CA ASP A 36 2.45 3.88 11.20
C ASP A 36 0.99 3.94 10.69
N ALA A 37 0.82 4.39 9.44
CA ALA A 37 -0.48 4.52 8.81
C ALA A 37 -0.88 3.23 8.07
N ILE A 38 0.07 2.49 7.50
CA ILE A 38 -0.19 1.22 6.81
C ILE A 38 0.82 0.12 7.19
N ARG A 39 0.35 -1.12 7.22
CA ARG A 39 1.18 -2.31 7.45
C ARG A 39 0.82 -3.41 6.47
N ARG A 40 1.83 -4.12 5.97
CA ARG A 40 1.58 -5.34 5.20
C ARG A 40 1.44 -6.52 6.14
N VAL A 41 0.29 -7.16 6.12
CA VAL A 41 -0.06 -8.32 6.95
C VAL A 41 -0.29 -9.53 6.04
N GLY A 42 0.46 -10.62 6.29
CA GLY A 42 0.32 -11.89 5.58
C GLY A 42 1.51 -12.28 4.69
N GLY A 43 1.57 -13.58 4.36
CA GLY A 43 2.71 -14.22 3.70
C GLY A 43 2.83 -13.94 2.20
N ALA A 44 3.89 -14.44 1.58
CA ALA A 44 4.30 -14.15 0.19
C ALA A 44 3.22 -14.37 -0.88
N LYS A 45 2.21 -15.21 -0.63
CA LYS A 45 1.13 -15.55 -1.56
C LYS A 45 -0.26 -14.96 -1.24
N GLY A 46 -0.38 -14.14 -0.18
CA GLY A 46 -1.69 -13.61 0.24
C GLY A 46 -1.64 -12.42 1.19
N GLY A 47 -0.47 -11.77 1.31
CA GLY A 47 -0.32 -10.60 2.15
C GLY A 47 -1.11 -9.42 1.63
N HIS A 48 -1.93 -8.84 2.49
CA HIS A 48 -2.72 -7.64 2.24
C HIS A 48 -2.15 -6.45 3.03
N TRP A 49 -2.59 -5.26 2.70
CA TRP A 49 -2.28 -4.02 3.37
C TRP A 49 -3.41 -3.68 4.34
N GLU A 50 -3.03 -3.45 5.58
CA GLU A 50 -3.90 -3.06 6.67
C GLU A 50 -3.60 -1.60 7.00
N ILE A 51 -4.64 -0.77 7.14
CA ILE A 51 -4.50 0.63 7.51
C ILE A 51 -4.63 0.73 9.03
N ILE A 52 -3.57 1.18 9.70
CA ILE A 52 -3.50 1.28 11.15
C ILE A 52 -4.07 2.63 11.63
N LYS A 53 -3.92 3.70 10.84
CA LYS A 53 -4.30 5.06 11.24
C LYS A 53 -5.37 5.64 10.29
N LYS A 54 -6.49 6.09 10.88
CA LYS A 54 -7.63 6.68 10.18
C LYS A 54 -7.55 8.20 10.14
#